data_AF-A0A486XNJ4-F1
#
_entry.id   AF-A0A486XNJ4-F1
#
_cell.length_a   1.000
_cell.length_b   1.000
_cell.length_c   1.000
_cell.angle_alpha   90.00
_cell.angle_beta   90.00
_cell.angle_gamma   90.00
#
_symmetry.space_group_name_H-M   'P 1'
#
loop_
_entity.id
_entity.type
_entity.pdbx_description
1 polymer ?
#
loop_
_entity_poly.entity_id
_entity_poly.type
_entity_poly.pdbx_seq_one_letter_code
_entity_poly.pdbx_strand_id
1 'polypeptide(L)'
;MSRYVFLVPFLPPLSLDKPTELSFEELMSLLQVNLSRKDLEKIKVLRLAVDLSNIRNLLLGKPIDPHGNFSEKELDEALLVKSDLPQYVFDFLDQFEDNATKLKNFWGLFTQFFAEEIAKQKGFLKDYLIFERESRLVLLGLRAIQAKKDLLQELQFEDPLDPFIKNILLQKDLERYTPPFEYARLKEIFFTYYKDPWEQYRAFTEYQFTTVADIVSKSLFSIDHILCYVAQFILVESLYHLDKKEGEKVFETFQTG
;
A
#
# COMPACT_ATOMS: atom_id res chain seq x y z
N MET A 1 16.31 -23.96 3.53
CA MET A 1 16.58 -23.29 4.81
C MET A 1 17.00 -21.87 4.47
N SER A 2 16.32 -20.86 5.01
CA SER A 2 16.55 -19.46 4.65
C SER A 2 17.87 -18.94 5.24
N ARG A 3 18.58 -18.13 4.47
CA ARG A 3 19.95 -17.70 4.77
C ARG A 3 20.03 -16.23 5.21
N TYR A 4 19.20 -15.82 6.17
CA TYR A 4 19.07 -14.40 6.56
C TYR A 4 20.40 -13.76 7.00
N VAL A 5 21.28 -14.52 7.67
CA VAL A 5 22.60 -14.04 8.12
C VAL A 5 23.51 -13.63 6.96
N PHE A 6 23.32 -14.23 5.79
CA PHE A 6 24.05 -13.87 4.56
C PHE A 6 23.30 -12.85 3.71
N LEU A 7 22.04 -12.55 4.02
CA LEU A 7 21.21 -11.65 3.25
C LEU A 7 21.25 -10.24 3.84
N VAL A 8 20.95 -10.12 5.14
CA VAL A 8 20.81 -8.83 5.81
C VAL A 8 22.03 -7.92 5.68
N PRO A 9 23.28 -8.40 5.81
CA PRO A 9 24.45 -7.53 5.65
C PRO A 9 24.69 -7.03 4.22
N PHE A 10 24.06 -7.66 3.22
CA PHE A 10 24.17 -7.28 1.81
C PHE A 10 23.06 -6.32 1.36
N LEU A 11 22.08 -6.05 2.21
CA LEU A 11 21.03 -5.09 1.93
C LEU A 11 21.56 -3.67 2.19
N PRO A 12 21.60 -2.78 1.17
CA PRO A 12 22.02 -1.40 1.37
C PRO A 12 21.07 -0.67 2.32
N PRO A 13 21.55 0.28 3.13
CA PRO A 13 20.68 1.07 3.99
C PRO A 13 19.70 1.88 3.14
N LEU A 14 18.44 1.95 3.59
CA LEU A 14 17.40 2.73 2.93
C LEU A 14 17.27 4.11 3.56
N SER A 15 16.97 5.11 2.73
CA SER A 15 16.68 6.48 3.13
C SER A 15 15.70 7.08 2.13
N LEU A 16 14.84 7.99 2.59
CA LEU A 16 13.95 8.75 1.70
C LEU A 16 14.66 9.92 1.01
N ASP A 17 15.87 10.27 1.44
CA ASP A 17 16.65 11.38 0.88
C ASP A 17 17.61 10.95 -0.22
N LYS A 18 17.75 9.64 -0.47
CA LYS A 18 18.56 9.09 -1.56
C LYS A 18 17.82 7.97 -2.29
N PRO A 19 18.03 7.83 -3.61
CA PRO A 19 17.52 6.67 -4.34
C PRO A 19 18.15 5.38 -3.82
N THR A 20 17.48 4.27 -4.07
CA THR A 20 17.98 2.94 -3.74
C THR A 20 19.25 2.62 -4.54
N GLU A 21 20.22 1.95 -3.91
CA GLU A 21 21.45 1.50 -4.58
C GLU A 21 21.21 0.29 -5.49
N LEU A 22 20.20 -0.51 -5.16
CA LEU A 22 19.73 -1.64 -5.95
C LEU A 22 18.43 -1.26 -6.65
N SER A 23 18.21 -1.83 -7.82
CA SER A 23 16.89 -1.89 -8.43
C SER A 23 15.99 -2.92 -7.74
N PHE A 24 14.66 -2.78 -7.89
CA PHE A 24 13.74 -3.79 -7.38
C PHE A 24 13.98 -5.20 -7.95
N GLU A 25 14.33 -5.31 -9.23
CA GLU A 25 14.63 -6.60 -9.87
C GLU A 25 15.85 -7.28 -9.24
N GLU A 26 16.91 -6.51 -8.95
CA GLU A 26 18.09 -7.01 -8.26
C GLU A 26 17.76 -7.44 -6.83
N LEU A 27 16.97 -6.64 -6.10
CA LEU A 27 16.48 -7.03 -4.78
C LEU A 27 15.72 -8.35 -4.83
N MET A 28 14.73 -8.47 -5.73
CA MET A 28 13.93 -9.68 -5.86
C MET A 28 14.77 -10.90 -6.24
N SER A 29 15.75 -10.74 -7.14
CA SER A 29 16.69 -11.80 -7.49
C SER A 29 17.51 -12.25 -6.27
N LEU A 30 17.98 -11.30 -5.47
CA LEU A 30 18.74 -11.56 -4.25
C LEU A 30 17.88 -12.31 -3.22
N LEU A 31 16.61 -11.90 -3.04
CA LEU A 31 15.66 -12.57 -2.16
C LEU A 31 15.35 -14.01 -2.62
N GLN A 32 15.14 -14.22 -3.92
CA GLN A 32 14.84 -15.55 -4.50
C GLN A 32 15.96 -16.56 -4.26
N VAL A 33 17.22 -16.13 -4.34
CA VAL A 33 18.40 -16.99 -4.11
C VAL A 33 18.55 -17.38 -2.63
N ASN A 34 18.14 -16.49 -1.71
CA ASN A 34 18.47 -16.63 -0.28
C ASN A 34 17.32 -17.08 0.60
N LEU A 35 16.07 -16.94 0.15
CA LEU A 35 14.88 -17.26 0.91
C LEU A 35 14.29 -18.62 0.54
N SER A 36 13.66 -19.27 1.53
CA SER A 36 12.84 -20.44 1.25
C SER A 36 11.57 -20.07 0.49
N ARG A 37 10.98 -21.03 -0.23
CA ARG A 37 9.68 -20.84 -0.90
C ARG A 37 8.61 -20.28 0.05
N LYS A 38 8.56 -20.78 1.29
CA LYS A 38 7.60 -20.33 2.31
C LYS A 38 7.76 -18.84 2.67
N ASP A 39 9.00 -18.34 2.68
CA ASP A 39 9.26 -16.93 2.97
C ASP A 39 9.05 -16.03 1.74
N LEU A 40 9.31 -16.55 0.54
CA LEU A 40 8.97 -15.84 -0.70
C LEU A 40 7.46 -15.63 -0.83
N GLU A 41 6.63 -16.59 -0.43
CA GLU A 41 5.17 -16.40 -0.39
C GLU A 41 4.75 -15.24 0.52
N LYS A 42 5.49 -14.94 1.60
CA LYS A 42 5.22 -13.78 2.45
C LYS A 42 5.51 -12.46 1.74
N ILE A 43 6.57 -12.40 0.94
CA ILE A 43 6.89 -11.22 0.13
C ILE A 43 5.79 -10.98 -0.91
N LYS A 44 5.22 -12.05 -1.48
CA LYS A 44 4.10 -11.92 -2.43
C LYS A 44 2.89 -11.21 -1.83
N VAL A 45 2.61 -11.41 -0.53
CA VAL A 45 1.50 -10.73 0.16
C VAL A 45 1.69 -9.20 0.17
N LEU A 46 2.92 -8.70 0.38
CA LEU A 46 3.21 -7.26 0.30
C LEU A 46 2.96 -6.72 -1.11
N ARG A 47 3.46 -7.46 -2.11
CA ARG A 47 3.36 -7.10 -3.53
C ARG A 47 1.93 -7.20 -4.06
N LEU A 48 1.09 -8.03 -3.45
CA LEU A 48 -0.30 -8.21 -3.84
C LEU A 48 -1.10 -6.90 -3.68
N ALA A 49 -0.81 -6.07 -2.67
CA ALA A 49 -1.45 -4.75 -2.55
C ALA A 49 -1.12 -3.83 -3.74
N VAL A 50 0.09 -3.97 -4.30
CA VAL A 50 0.49 -3.29 -5.54
C VAL A 50 -0.25 -3.88 -6.73
N ASP A 51 -0.39 -5.21 -6.81
CA ASP A 51 -1.18 -5.86 -7.87
C ASP A 51 -2.64 -5.40 -7.88
N LEU A 52 -3.28 -5.23 -6.71
CA LEU A 52 -4.63 -4.67 -6.66
C LEU A 52 -4.68 -3.24 -7.23
N SER A 53 -3.66 -2.44 -6.94
CA SER A 53 -3.53 -1.11 -7.56
C SER A 53 -3.29 -1.21 -9.07
N ASN A 54 -2.55 -2.22 -9.52
CA ASN A 54 -2.30 -2.49 -10.94
C ASN A 54 -3.55 -2.94 -11.68
N ILE A 55 -4.41 -3.77 -11.08
CA ILE A 55 -5.71 -4.12 -11.66
C ILE A 55 -6.53 -2.85 -11.90
N ARG A 56 -6.54 -1.91 -10.94
CA ARG A 56 -7.18 -0.61 -11.14
C ARG A 56 -6.55 0.20 -12.28
N ASN A 57 -5.21 0.19 -12.37
CA ASN A 57 -4.49 0.88 -13.44
C ASN A 57 -4.81 0.29 -14.82
N LEU A 58 -4.88 -1.03 -14.96
CA LEU A 58 -5.29 -1.72 -16.19
C LEU A 58 -6.71 -1.31 -16.61
N LEU A 59 -7.66 -1.31 -15.68
CA LEU A 59 -9.03 -0.85 -15.94
C LEU A 59 -9.10 0.63 -16.38
N LEU A 60 -8.12 1.44 -15.99
CA LEU A 60 -8.00 2.86 -16.37
C LEU A 60 -7.11 3.08 -17.61
N GLY A 61 -6.50 2.04 -18.19
CA GLY A 61 -5.52 2.17 -19.26
C GLY A 61 -4.24 2.92 -18.85
N LYS A 62 -3.84 2.82 -17.57
CA LYS A 62 -2.64 3.43 -17.00
C LYS A 62 -1.50 2.41 -16.89
N PRO A 63 -0.23 2.87 -16.91
CA PRO A 63 0.90 1.97 -16.70
C PRO A 63 0.81 1.32 -15.32
N ILE A 64 1.19 0.05 -15.25
CA ILE A 64 1.29 -0.69 -13.99
C ILE A 64 2.57 -0.33 -13.23
N ASP A 65 2.53 -0.56 -11.94
CA ASP A 65 3.65 -0.49 -11.03
C ASP A 65 4.44 -1.82 -11.07
N PRO A 66 5.76 -1.79 -11.35
CA PRO A 66 6.58 -2.99 -11.46
C PRO A 66 6.82 -3.72 -10.11
N HIS A 67 6.44 -3.12 -8.97
CA HIS A 67 6.62 -3.74 -7.66
C HIS A 67 5.62 -4.87 -7.37
N GLY A 68 4.54 -4.98 -8.16
CA GLY A 68 3.56 -6.06 -8.09
C GLY A 68 4.15 -7.44 -8.37
N ASN A 69 3.40 -8.52 -8.10
CA ASN A 69 3.81 -9.89 -8.40
C ASN A 69 3.81 -10.21 -9.89
N PHE A 70 3.04 -9.48 -10.68
CA PHE A 70 2.80 -9.76 -12.09
C PHE A 70 3.27 -8.60 -12.97
N SER A 71 3.85 -8.95 -14.11
CA SER A 71 3.95 -8.03 -15.24
C SER A 71 2.58 -7.75 -15.86
N GLU A 72 2.49 -6.75 -16.74
CA GLU A 72 1.24 -6.37 -17.40
C GLU A 72 0.59 -7.55 -18.12
N LYS A 73 1.40 -8.31 -18.87
CA LYS A 73 0.96 -9.51 -19.60
C LYS A 73 0.49 -10.63 -18.68
N GLU A 74 1.23 -10.89 -17.61
CA GLU A 74 0.88 -11.94 -16.65
C GLU A 74 -0.38 -11.56 -15.87
N LEU A 75 -0.57 -10.28 -15.55
CA LEU A 75 -1.76 -9.80 -14.86
C LEU A 75 -2.99 -9.88 -15.77
N ASP A 76 -2.87 -9.51 -17.04
CA ASP A 76 -3.94 -9.67 -18.04
C ASP A 76 -4.32 -11.15 -18.22
N GLU A 77 -3.33 -12.05 -18.32
CA GLU A 77 -3.56 -13.48 -18.42
C GLU A 77 -4.23 -14.04 -17.17
N ALA A 78 -3.76 -13.67 -15.97
CA ALA A 78 -4.34 -14.06 -14.69
C ALA A 78 -5.82 -13.63 -14.58
N LEU A 79 -6.16 -12.42 -15.03
CA LEU A 79 -7.52 -11.91 -15.05
C LEU A 79 -8.42 -12.62 -16.09
N LEU A 80 -7.86 -12.97 -17.26
CA LEU A 80 -8.59 -13.66 -18.33
C LEU A 80 -8.88 -15.11 -17.98
N VAL A 81 -7.88 -15.84 -17.48
CA VAL A 81 -7.95 -17.27 -17.14
C VAL A 81 -8.54 -17.50 -15.75
N LYS A 82 -8.66 -16.44 -14.94
CA LYS A 82 -9.08 -16.48 -13.53
C LYS A 82 -8.17 -17.39 -12.69
N SER A 83 -6.86 -17.18 -12.81
CA SER A 83 -5.82 -17.93 -12.09
C SER A 83 -4.83 -17.00 -11.39
N ASP A 84 -4.01 -17.57 -10.50
CA ASP A 84 -2.84 -16.93 -9.87
C ASP A 84 -3.10 -15.73 -8.94
N LEU A 85 -4.30 -15.15 -8.97
CA LEU A 85 -4.80 -14.19 -7.98
C LEU A 85 -5.73 -14.88 -6.96
N PRO A 86 -5.89 -14.30 -5.75
CA PRO A 86 -6.85 -14.82 -4.79
C PRO A 86 -8.29 -14.77 -5.29
N GLN A 87 -9.10 -15.75 -4.85
CA GLN A 87 -10.49 -15.90 -5.32
C GLN A 87 -11.36 -14.66 -5.12
N TYR A 88 -11.19 -13.94 -4.00
CA TYR A 88 -11.95 -12.71 -3.73
C TYR A 88 -11.75 -11.63 -4.79
N VAL A 89 -10.61 -11.62 -5.50
CA VAL A 89 -10.37 -10.69 -6.61
C VAL A 89 -11.36 -10.96 -7.73
N PHE A 90 -11.53 -12.22 -8.11
CA PHE A 90 -12.47 -12.63 -9.15
C PHE A 90 -13.91 -12.45 -8.70
N ASP A 91 -14.22 -12.81 -7.47
CA ASP A 91 -15.57 -12.63 -6.90
C ASP A 91 -15.97 -11.15 -6.93
N PHE A 92 -15.06 -10.23 -6.61
CA PHE A 92 -15.30 -8.79 -6.72
C PHE A 92 -15.47 -8.32 -8.17
N LEU A 93 -14.60 -8.77 -9.09
CA LEU A 93 -14.66 -8.34 -10.48
C LEU A 93 -15.90 -8.87 -11.21
N ASP A 94 -16.43 -10.03 -10.81
CA ASP A 94 -17.64 -10.63 -11.35
C ASP A 94 -18.92 -10.00 -10.78
N GLN A 95 -18.86 -9.30 -9.64
CA GLN A 95 -20.02 -8.59 -9.05
C GLN A 95 -20.51 -7.40 -9.87
N PHE A 96 -19.68 -6.86 -10.76
CA PHE A 96 -19.98 -5.66 -11.52
C PHE A 96 -19.77 -5.92 -13.02
N GLU A 97 -20.75 -5.57 -13.85
CA GLU A 97 -20.70 -5.86 -15.29
C GLU A 97 -19.72 -4.92 -16.03
N ASP A 98 -19.75 -3.63 -15.72
CA ASP A 98 -18.99 -2.61 -16.45
C ASP A 98 -17.79 -2.06 -15.67
N ASN A 99 -16.78 -1.58 -16.40
CA ASN A 99 -15.55 -1.04 -15.81
C ASN A 99 -15.79 0.22 -14.98
N ALA A 100 -16.77 1.06 -15.30
CA ALA A 100 -17.02 2.28 -14.54
C ALA A 100 -17.58 1.94 -13.14
N THR A 101 -18.46 0.96 -13.05
CA THR A 101 -18.99 0.47 -11.78
C THR A 101 -17.91 -0.26 -10.96
N LYS A 102 -17.06 -1.08 -11.61
CA LYS A 102 -15.88 -1.69 -10.95
C LYS A 102 -14.98 -0.62 -10.33
N LEU A 103 -14.66 0.42 -11.10
CA LEU A 103 -13.79 1.51 -10.64
C LEU A 103 -14.42 2.33 -9.51
N LYS A 104 -15.73 2.57 -9.55
CA LYS A 104 -16.46 3.27 -8.48
C LYS A 104 -16.42 2.49 -7.15
N ASN A 105 -16.54 1.16 -7.24
CA ASN A 105 -16.61 0.29 -6.07
C ASN A 105 -15.27 -0.36 -5.71
N PHE A 106 -14.19 -0.01 -6.40
CA PHE A 106 -12.88 -0.69 -6.31
C PHE A 106 -12.31 -0.76 -4.89
N TRP A 107 -12.71 0.19 -4.03
CA TRP A 107 -12.33 0.17 -2.62
C TRP A 107 -12.75 -1.12 -1.90
N GLY A 108 -13.89 -1.71 -2.26
CA GLY A 108 -14.36 -2.98 -1.67
C GLY A 108 -13.39 -4.14 -1.87
N LEU A 109 -12.59 -4.12 -2.95
CA LEU A 109 -11.55 -5.12 -3.18
C LEU A 109 -10.40 -4.99 -2.17
N PHE A 110 -10.00 -3.77 -1.82
CA PHE A 110 -9.01 -3.54 -0.76
C PHE A 110 -9.55 -3.96 0.60
N THR A 111 -10.83 -3.71 0.89
CA THR A 111 -11.46 -4.17 2.13
C THR A 111 -11.42 -5.70 2.25
N GLN A 112 -11.77 -6.43 1.19
CA GLN A 112 -11.66 -7.89 1.16
C GLN A 112 -10.22 -8.38 1.31
N PHE A 113 -9.26 -7.76 0.61
CA PHE A 113 -7.83 -8.07 0.74
C PHE A 113 -7.36 -7.96 2.19
N PHE A 114 -7.63 -6.82 2.85
CA PHE A 114 -7.18 -6.65 4.22
C PHE A 114 -7.87 -7.62 5.17
N ALA A 115 -9.19 -7.82 5.04
CA ALA A 115 -9.92 -8.75 5.89
C ALA A 115 -9.37 -10.17 5.80
N GLU A 116 -9.13 -10.65 4.59
CA GLU A 116 -8.62 -12.00 4.36
C GLU A 116 -7.15 -12.16 4.75
N GLU A 117 -6.28 -11.26 4.30
CA GLU A 117 -4.85 -11.41 4.52
C GLU A 117 -4.49 -11.18 5.99
N ILE A 118 -5.09 -10.20 6.68
CA ILE A 118 -4.87 -10.00 8.13
C ILE A 118 -5.24 -11.27 8.92
N ALA A 119 -6.30 -11.98 8.54
CA ALA A 119 -6.73 -13.21 9.21
C ALA A 119 -5.75 -14.39 8.99
N LYS A 120 -5.07 -14.43 7.83
CA LYS A 120 -4.13 -15.49 7.46
C LYS A 120 -2.71 -15.26 7.99
N GLN A 121 -2.31 -14.00 8.13
CA GLN A 121 -0.93 -13.62 8.47
C GLN A 121 -0.64 -13.59 9.98
N LYS A 122 0.65 -13.59 10.33
CA LYS A 122 1.19 -13.47 11.70
C LYS A 122 2.50 -12.69 11.68
N GLY A 123 2.92 -12.18 12.84
CA GLY A 123 4.14 -11.38 12.98
C GLY A 123 4.07 -10.10 12.17
N PHE A 124 5.22 -9.63 11.67
CA PHE A 124 5.32 -8.36 10.94
C PHE A 124 4.24 -8.16 9.87
N LEU A 125 3.97 -9.17 9.02
CA LEU A 125 2.97 -9.01 7.95
C LEU A 125 1.58 -8.65 8.47
N LYS A 126 1.16 -9.28 9.57
CA LYS A 126 -0.17 -9.01 10.13
C LYS A 126 -0.24 -7.56 10.63
N ASP A 127 0.77 -7.15 11.39
CA ASP A 127 0.82 -5.84 12.00
C ASP A 127 0.98 -4.73 10.94
N TYR A 128 1.76 -4.99 9.90
CA TYR A 128 1.90 -4.13 8.72
C TYR A 128 0.57 -3.96 7.97
N LEU A 129 -0.16 -5.06 7.71
CA LEU A 129 -1.45 -4.98 7.01
C LEU A 129 -2.52 -4.26 7.83
N ILE A 130 -2.52 -4.44 9.16
CA ILE A 130 -3.39 -3.67 10.07
C ILE A 130 -3.06 -2.18 9.95
N PHE A 131 -1.77 -1.83 10.08
CA PHE A 131 -1.30 -0.46 9.96
C PHE A 131 -1.70 0.18 8.62
N GLU A 132 -1.50 -0.52 7.50
CA GLU A 132 -1.87 -0.04 6.18
C GLU A 132 -3.37 0.19 6.04
N ARG A 133 -4.20 -0.77 6.51
CA ARG A 133 -5.66 -0.64 6.49
C ARG A 133 -6.12 0.56 7.32
N GLU A 134 -5.69 0.62 8.56
CA GLU A 134 -6.14 1.64 9.52
C GLU A 134 -5.66 3.04 9.12
N SER A 135 -4.44 3.18 8.62
CA SER A 135 -3.94 4.45 8.07
C SER A 135 -4.80 4.95 6.91
N ARG A 136 -5.22 4.06 6.02
CA ARG A 136 -6.11 4.41 4.90
C ARG A 136 -7.49 4.82 5.39
N LEU A 137 -8.04 4.12 6.37
CA LEU A 137 -9.34 4.45 6.98
C LEU A 137 -9.30 5.79 7.72
N VAL A 138 -8.20 6.10 8.42
CA VAL A 138 -7.99 7.40 9.07
C VAL A 138 -7.95 8.52 8.02
N LEU A 139 -7.17 8.36 6.95
CA LEU A 139 -7.11 9.34 5.87
C LEU A 139 -8.46 9.50 5.16
N LEU A 140 -9.21 8.41 4.97
CA LEU A 140 -10.57 8.45 4.44
C LEU A 140 -11.48 9.26 5.37
N GLY A 141 -11.47 8.98 6.67
CA GLY A 141 -12.23 9.73 7.68
C GLY A 141 -11.92 11.23 7.69
N LEU A 142 -10.64 11.58 7.68
CA LEU A 142 -10.17 12.96 7.59
C LEU A 142 -10.69 13.66 6.32
N ARG A 143 -10.53 13.02 5.16
CA ARG A 143 -10.95 13.58 3.86
C ARG A 143 -12.47 13.70 3.76
N ALA A 144 -13.22 12.68 4.15
CA ALA A 144 -14.67 12.65 4.05
C ALA A 144 -15.32 13.73 4.92
N ILE A 145 -14.91 13.86 6.19
CA ILE A 145 -15.42 14.88 7.10
C ILE A 145 -15.04 16.28 6.62
N GLN A 146 -13.78 16.50 6.21
CA GLN A 146 -13.32 17.78 5.68
C GLN A 146 -14.09 18.20 4.42
N ALA A 147 -14.40 17.24 3.54
CA ALA A 147 -15.12 17.47 2.29
C ALA A 147 -16.65 17.40 2.44
N LYS A 148 -17.17 17.20 3.67
CA LYS A 148 -18.61 17.00 3.95
C LYS A 148 -19.26 15.90 3.11
N LYS A 149 -18.53 14.81 2.89
CA LYS A 149 -19.04 13.62 2.22
C LYS A 149 -19.75 12.70 3.20
N ASP A 150 -20.66 11.87 2.68
CA ASP A 150 -21.34 10.86 3.49
C ASP A 150 -20.39 9.71 3.83
N LEU A 151 -20.01 9.62 5.10
CA LEU A 151 -19.14 8.56 5.62
C LEU A 151 -19.76 7.16 5.50
N LEU A 152 -21.09 7.04 5.56
CA LEU A 152 -21.75 5.73 5.38
C LEU A 152 -21.55 5.22 3.94
N GLN A 153 -21.58 6.12 2.97
CA GLN A 153 -21.32 5.78 1.57
C GLN A 153 -19.84 5.43 1.34
N GLU A 154 -18.91 6.21 1.91
CA GLU A 154 -17.47 5.98 1.73
C GLU A 154 -17.00 4.68 2.43
N LEU A 155 -17.67 4.26 3.51
CA LEU A 155 -17.38 3.03 4.26
C LEU A 155 -18.33 1.87 3.96
N GLN A 156 -19.09 1.93 2.85
CA GLN A 156 -20.15 0.95 2.54
C GLN A 156 -19.70 -0.52 2.43
N PHE A 157 -18.40 -0.77 2.19
CA PHE A 157 -17.84 -2.13 2.09
C PHE A 157 -17.22 -2.64 3.40
N GLU A 158 -17.06 -1.77 4.39
CA GLU A 158 -16.46 -2.12 5.68
C GLU A 158 -17.50 -2.74 6.62
N ASP A 159 -17.04 -3.57 7.56
CA ASP A 159 -17.91 -4.13 8.61
C ASP A 159 -18.27 -3.03 9.63
N PRO A 160 -19.54 -2.63 9.76
CA PRO A 160 -19.94 -1.61 10.75
C PRO A 160 -19.80 -2.07 12.20
N LEU A 161 -19.62 -3.38 12.45
CA LEU A 161 -19.37 -3.93 13.78
C LEU A 161 -17.88 -3.93 14.15
N ASP A 162 -16.98 -3.70 13.20
CA ASP A 162 -15.57 -3.49 13.47
C ASP A 162 -15.41 -2.27 14.41
N PRO A 163 -14.75 -2.42 15.57
CA PRO A 163 -14.56 -1.32 16.53
C PRO A 163 -13.90 -0.07 15.93
N PHE A 164 -12.96 -0.24 14.99
CA PHE A 164 -12.25 0.84 14.33
C PHE A 164 -13.18 1.62 13.40
N ILE A 165 -13.98 0.91 12.60
CA ILE A 165 -14.98 1.48 11.69
C ILE A 165 -16.08 2.18 12.49
N LYS A 166 -16.59 1.52 13.53
CA LYS A 166 -17.58 2.09 14.44
C LYS A 166 -17.08 3.40 15.06
N ASN A 167 -15.81 3.48 15.45
CA ASN A 167 -15.23 4.71 15.97
C ASN A 167 -15.26 5.88 14.96
N ILE A 168 -15.01 5.59 13.67
CA ILE A 168 -15.10 6.60 12.61
C ILE A 168 -16.56 7.02 12.40
N LEU A 169 -17.48 6.06 12.30
CA LEU A 169 -18.90 6.33 12.05
C LEU A 169 -19.58 7.13 13.18
N LEU A 170 -19.18 6.93 14.43
CA LEU A 170 -19.66 7.73 15.57
C LEU A 170 -19.30 9.22 15.46
N GLN A 171 -18.31 9.55 14.63
CA GLN A 171 -17.83 10.92 14.43
C GLN A 171 -18.38 11.57 13.14
N LYS A 172 -19.33 10.91 12.45
CA LYS A 172 -19.78 11.34 11.12
C LYS A 172 -20.42 12.73 11.06
N ASP A 173 -21.05 13.15 12.16
CA ASP A 173 -21.74 14.44 12.26
C ASP A 173 -20.87 15.52 12.94
N LEU A 174 -19.60 15.20 13.27
CA LEU A 174 -18.67 16.15 13.88
C LEU A 174 -18.02 17.03 12.81
N GLU A 175 -17.70 18.28 13.19
CA GLU A 175 -16.95 19.19 12.32
C GLU A 175 -15.51 18.73 12.06
N ARG A 176 -14.95 17.94 12.98
CA ARG A 176 -13.57 17.46 12.91
C ARG A 176 -13.47 16.02 13.39
N TYR A 177 -12.85 15.19 12.56
CA TYR A 177 -12.49 13.82 12.94
C TYR A 177 -11.34 13.82 13.95
N THR A 178 -11.42 12.95 14.95
CA THR A 178 -10.36 12.67 15.91
C THR A 178 -9.98 11.20 15.82
N PRO A 179 -8.86 10.87 15.16
CA PRO A 179 -8.41 9.48 15.06
C PRO A 179 -7.89 8.95 16.40
N PRO A 180 -7.69 7.63 16.53
CA PRO A 180 -6.99 7.03 17.65
C PRO A 180 -5.61 7.65 17.88
N PHE A 181 -5.11 7.54 19.11
CA PHE A 181 -3.86 8.20 19.53
C PHE A 181 -2.65 7.79 18.67
N GLU A 182 -2.53 6.51 18.30
CA GLU A 182 -1.45 6.04 17.43
C GLU A 182 -1.43 6.70 16.04
N TYR A 183 -2.57 7.25 15.58
CA TYR A 183 -2.72 7.93 14.29
C TYR A 183 -2.85 9.45 14.43
N ALA A 184 -2.59 10.02 15.61
CA ALA A 184 -2.63 11.47 15.82
C ALA A 184 -1.68 12.21 14.86
N ARG A 185 -0.50 11.65 14.59
CA ARG A 185 0.48 12.20 13.65
C ARG A 185 -0.04 12.28 12.21
N LEU A 186 -0.85 11.30 11.77
CA LEU A 186 -1.48 11.35 10.43
C LEU A 186 -2.42 12.54 10.29
N LYS A 187 -3.20 12.85 11.33
CA LYS A 187 -4.06 14.03 11.36
C LYS A 187 -3.24 15.32 11.27
N GLU A 188 -2.13 15.42 12.00
CA GLU A 188 -1.22 16.57 11.93
C GLU A 188 -0.67 16.75 10.51
N ILE A 189 -0.15 15.68 9.90
CA ILE A 189 0.37 15.70 8.52
C ILE A 189 -0.72 16.16 7.55
N PHE A 190 -1.93 15.59 7.65
CA PHE A 190 -3.05 15.92 6.79
C PHE A 190 -3.37 17.41 6.82
N PHE A 191 -3.55 18.00 8.00
CA PHE A 191 -3.92 19.40 8.14
C PHE A 191 -2.75 20.38 7.95
N THR A 192 -1.51 19.95 8.15
CA THR A 192 -0.33 20.80 7.90
C THR A 192 -0.10 21.01 6.42
N TYR A 193 -0.19 19.92 5.64
CA TYR A 193 0.15 19.94 4.21
C TYR A 193 -1.07 19.85 3.29
N TYR A 194 -2.30 20.06 3.77
CA TYR A 194 -3.52 19.86 2.98
C TYR A 194 -3.58 20.65 1.65
N LYS A 195 -2.84 21.75 1.56
CA LYS A 195 -2.77 22.62 0.37
C LYS A 195 -1.75 22.16 -0.66
N ASP A 196 -0.78 21.35 -0.25
CA ASP A 196 0.32 20.90 -1.08
C ASP A 196 0.31 19.37 -1.13
N PRO A 197 -0.27 18.79 -2.20
CA PRO A 197 -0.38 17.34 -2.35
C PRO A 197 0.98 16.64 -2.35
N TRP A 198 2.04 17.28 -2.84
CA TRP A 198 3.37 16.71 -2.88
C TRP A 198 3.99 16.64 -1.50
N GLU A 199 3.98 17.76 -0.76
CA GLU A 199 4.48 17.79 0.61
C GLU A 199 3.66 16.87 1.54
N GLN A 200 2.34 16.80 1.32
CA GLN A 200 1.48 15.86 2.03
C GLN A 200 1.87 14.40 1.73
N TYR A 201 2.14 14.08 0.47
CA TYR A 201 2.58 12.74 0.07
C TYR A 201 3.95 12.40 0.66
N ARG A 202 4.93 13.31 0.60
CA ARG A 202 6.26 13.13 1.18
C ARG A 202 6.18 12.92 2.70
N ALA A 203 5.46 13.77 3.41
CA ALA A 203 5.30 13.66 4.86
C ALA A 203 4.54 12.38 5.27
N PHE A 204 3.57 11.94 4.49
CA PHE A 204 2.90 10.66 4.70
C PHE A 204 3.84 9.48 4.46
N THR A 205 4.66 9.53 3.40
CA THR A 205 5.67 8.50 3.10
C THR A 205 6.73 8.43 4.21
N GLU A 206 7.18 9.57 4.74
CA GLU A 206 8.07 9.64 5.91
C GLU A 206 7.44 8.97 7.14
N TYR A 207 6.19 9.29 7.43
CA TYR A 207 5.45 8.64 8.51
C TYR A 207 5.39 7.12 8.32
N GLN A 208 4.97 6.64 7.14
CA GLN A 208 4.93 5.21 6.84
C GLN A 208 6.31 4.56 6.99
N PHE A 209 7.35 5.16 6.42
CA PHE A 209 8.71 4.62 6.47
C PHE A 209 9.20 4.42 7.90
N THR A 210 8.94 5.40 8.78
CA THR A 210 9.30 5.31 10.21
C THR A 210 8.43 4.29 10.96
N THR A 211 7.11 4.34 10.79
CA THR A 211 6.20 3.42 11.49
C THR A 211 6.41 1.96 11.09
N VAL A 212 6.71 1.69 9.82
CA VAL A 212 7.04 0.33 9.36
C VAL A 212 8.29 -0.21 10.05
N ALA A 213 9.30 0.63 10.30
CA ALA A 213 10.47 0.22 11.08
C ALA A 213 10.12 -0.09 12.54
N ASP A 214 9.17 0.64 13.13
CA ASP A 214 8.76 0.43 14.52
C ASP A 214 7.95 -0.86 14.72
N ILE A 215 7.28 -1.36 13.67
CA ILE A 215 6.52 -2.62 13.70
C ILE A 215 7.46 -3.84 13.83
N VAL A 216 8.67 -3.76 13.28
CA VAL A 216 9.54 -4.94 13.19
C VAL A 216 10.11 -5.36 14.54
N SER A 217 10.13 -6.66 14.79
CA SER A 217 10.78 -7.20 15.99
C SER A 217 12.29 -6.89 16.01
N LYS A 218 12.91 -6.85 17.20
CA LYS A 218 14.35 -6.57 17.37
C LYS A 218 15.29 -7.60 16.71
N SER A 219 14.76 -8.72 16.19
CA SER A 219 15.60 -9.75 15.57
C SER A 219 16.00 -9.36 14.15
N LEU A 220 17.25 -8.88 14.00
CA LEU A 220 17.83 -8.46 12.73
C LEU A 220 17.87 -9.58 11.69
N PHE A 221 18.09 -10.82 12.09
CA PHE A 221 18.20 -11.98 11.18
C PHE A 221 16.90 -12.77 11.11
N SER A 222 15.82 -12.10 10.72
CA SER A 222 14.48 -12.70 10.62
C SER A 222 13.80 -12.36 9.30
N ILE A 223 12.82 -13.17 8.91
CA ILE A 223 11.94 -12.85 7.78
C ILE A 223 11.18 -11.54 8.00
N ASP A 224 10.81 -11.24 9.24
CA ASP A 224 10.14 -9.98 9.59
C ASP A 224 11.01 -8.76 9.25
N HIS A 225 12.32 -8.85 9.49
CA HIS A 225 13.27 -7.81 9.08
C HIS A 225 13.36 -7.65 7.56
N ILE A 226 13.38 -8.76 6.82
CA ILE A 226 13.39 -8.73 5.36
C ILE A 226 12.08 -8.13 4.80
N LEU A 227 10.94 -8.48 5.39
CA LEU A 227 9.64 -7.93 4.97
C LEU A 227 9.53 -6.43 5.26
N CYS A 228 10.01 -5.98 6.41
CA CYS A 228 10.15 -4.56 6.73
C CYS A 228 11.00 -3.84 5.70
N TYR A 229 12.16 -4.41 5.36
CA TYR A 229 13.04 -3.85 4.34
C TYR A 229 12.34 -3.73 2.99
N VAL A 230 11.65 -4.78 2.52
CA VAL A 230 10.92 -4.76 1.24
C VAL A 230 9.81 -3.69 1.25
N ALA A 231 9.05 -3.58 2.34
CA ALA A 231 8.00 -2.55 2.46
C ALA A 231 8.60 -1.14 2.39
N GLN A 232 9.69 -0.87 3.10
CA GLN A 232 10.40 0.40 3.04
C GLN A 232 11.02 0.67 1.67
N PHE A 233 11.54 -0.36 1.00
CA PHE A 233 12.12 -0.25 -0.34
C PHE A 233 11.08 0.23 -1.35
N ILE A 234 9.87 -0.36 -1.32
CA ILE A 234 8.75 0.03 -2.18
C ILE A 234 8.36 1.51 -1.92
N LEU A 235 8.36 1.95 -0.66
CA LEU A 235 8.07 3.35 -0.31
C LEU A 235 9.13 4.31 -0.89
N VAL A 236 10.42 3.97 -0.77
CA VAL A 236 11.51 4.78 -1.33
C VAL A 236 11.39 4.87 -2.85
N GLU A 237 11.26 3.74 -3.55
CA GLU A 237 11.16 3.76 -5.01
C GLU A 237 9.90 4.47 -5.51
N SER A 238 8.76 4.31 -4.82
CA SER A 238 7.53 5.06 -5.13
C SER A 238 7.73 6.57 -5.06
N LEU A 239 8.43 7.06 -4.01
CA LEU A 239 8.71 8.48 -3.84
C LEU A 239 9.59 9.03 -4.97
N TYR A 240 10.67 8.33 -5.31
CA TYR A 240 11.59 8.76 -6.37
C TYR A 240 10.99 8.66 -7.77
N HIS A 241 10.15 7.66 -8.03
CA HIS A 241 9.45 7.55 -9.30
C HIS A 241 8.44 8.68 -9.51
N LEU A 242 7.79 9.14 -8.43
CA LEU A 242 6.91 10.31 -8.48
C LEU A 242 7.69 11.62 -8.65
N ASP A 243 8.80 11.81 -7.93
CA ASP A 243 9.66 12.98 -8.08
C ASP A 243 10.16 13.14 -9.53
N LYS A 244 10.57 12.02 -10.16
CA LYS A 244 10.94 12.02 -11.59
C LYS A 244 9.79 12.48 -12.50
N LYS A 245 8.57 11.96 -12.28
CA LYS A 245 7.38 12.34 -13.07
C LYS A 245 6.99 13.79 -12.88
N GLU A 246 7.04 14.30 -11.65
CA GLU A 246 6.77 15.71 -11.37
C GLU A 246 7.87 16.61 -11.96
N GLY A 247 9.13 16.19 -11.87
CA GLY A 247 10.26 16.84 -12.56
C GLY A 247 10.06 16.92 -14.08
N GLU A 248 9.66 15.82 -14.72
CA GLU A 248 9.36 15.76 -16.15
C GLU A 248 8.22 16.71 -16.56
N LYS A 249 7.13 16.78 -15.79
CA LYS A 249 6.03 17.75 -16.03
C LYS A 249 6.49 19.20 -15.96
N VAL A 250 7.38 19.52 -15.02
CA VAL A 250 7.98 20.86 -14.91
C VAL A 250 8.83 21.17 -16.15
N PHE A 251 9.65 20.22 -16.62
CA PHE A 251 10.44 20.39 -17.85
C PHE A 251 9.60 20.60 -19.12
N GLU A 252 8.49 19.87 -19.27
CA GLU A 252 7.56 20.04 -20.39
C GLU A 252 6.91 21.44 -20.38
N THR A 253 6.58 21.96 -19.20
CA THR A 253 6.00 23.30 -19.04
C THR A 253 6.98 24.40 -19.48
N PHE A 254 8.29 24.20 -19.32
CA PHE A 254 9.34 25.13 -19.78
C PHE A 254 9.70 25.01 -21.27
N GLN A 255 9.31 23.94 -21.97
CA GLN A 255 9.52 23.79 -23.41
C GLN A 255 8.36 24.32 -24.26
N THR A 256 7.19 24.52 -23.65
CA THR A 256 6.01 25.12 -24.31
C THR A 256 5.76 26.59 -23.94
N GLY A 257 6.72 27.24 -23.25
CA GLY A 257 6.66 28.67 -22.87
C GLY A 257 7.53 29.56 -23.76
#